data_AF-A0A960BW53-F1
#
_entry.id   AF-A0A960BW53-F1
#
_cell.length_a   1.000
_cell.length_b   1.000
_cell.length_c   1.000
_cell.angle_alpha   90.00
_cell.angle_beta   90.00
_cell.angle_gamma   90.00
#
_symmetry.space_group_name_H-M   'P 1'
#
loop_
_entity.id
_entity.type
_entity.pdbx_description
1 polymer ?
#
loop_
_entity_poly.entity_id
_entity_poly.type
_entity_poly.pdbx_seq_one_letter_code
_entity_poly.pdbx_strand_id
1 'polypeptide(L)'
;MRVLVGVCAGVLLVASPAHAGSGSTDGVTVTVPDVLFANYECQSAPVELTVSVSALIPWAVGVSAAPTGTKQLDAVAFTGQGPMSATGSLLMCPADSAGSWTATVTSRVLLTQSQFSLPFEVRKLSTSTELTRVRTTDTGLKVKGTVFAQNGLVGRAPLTIRGLRKKGWRTLGHTATRKSGSFRFVWPKSAKSVVVIYPGDNVTLSSEARATVEKA
;
A
#
# COMPACT_ATOMS: atom_id res chain seq x y z
N MET A 1 -26.05 3.98 48.76
CA MET A 1 -25.37 5.21 48.27
C MET A 1 -23.98 4.78 47.76
N ARG A 2 -23.90 4.25 46.52
CA ARG A 2 -23.27 4.89 45.34
C ARG A 2 -22.01 5.69 45.68
N VAL A 3 -20.82 5.20 45.27
CA VAL A 3 -19.99 5.78 44.18
C VAL A 3 -19.03 4.68 43.70
N LEU A 4 -19.15 4.26 42.43
CA LEU A 4 -18.13 3.48 41.73
C LEU A 4 -17.61 4.40 40.62
N VAL A 5 -16.39 4.90 40.80
CA VAL A 5 -15.73 5.83 39.89
C VAL A 5 -15.32 5.04 38.64
N GLY A 6 -16.04 5.26 37.54
CA GLY A 6 -15.71 4.69 36.24
C GLY A 6 -14.48 5.38 35.66
N VAL A 7 -13.39 4.63 35.48
CA VAL A 7 -12.24 5.06 34.69
C VAL A 7 -12.60 4.91 33.22
N CYS A 8 -13.06 6.00 32.61
CA CYS A 8 -13.12 6.09 31.15
C CYS A 8 -11.68 6.21 30.63
N ALA A 9 -11.11 5.09 30.20
CA ALA A 9 -9.92 5.10 29.35
C ALA A 9 -10.33 5.68 27.99
N GLY A 10 -10.20 7.00 27.85
CA GLY A 10 -10.31 7.68 26.58
C GLY A 10 -9.22 7.16 25.65
N VAL A 11 -9.63 6.36 24.66
CA VAL A 11 -8.79 6.03 23.52
C VAL A 11 -8.59 7.34 22.76
N LEU A 12 -7.47 8.00 23.01
CA LEU A 12 -6.95 9.05 22.14
C LEU A 12 -6.71 8.39 20.78
N LEU A 13 -7.63 8.61 19.85
CA LEU A 13 -7.38 8.44 18.42
C LEU A 13 -6.26 9.42 18.05
N VAL A 14 -5.01 8.96 18.18
CA VAL A 14 -3.88 9.62 17.53
C VAL A 14 -4.13 9.47 16.05
N ALA A 15 -4.70 10.51 15.42
CA ALA A 15 -4.61 10.67 13.99
C ALA A 15 -3.11 10.69 13.66
N SER A 16 -2.59 9.60 13.10
CA SER A 16 -1.20 9.53 12.67
C SER A 16 -0.94 10.73 11.75
N PRO A 17 0.10 11.54 12.01
CA PRO A 17 0.45 12.64 11.13
C PRO A 17 0.54 12.13 9.68
N ALA A 18 0.06 12.92 8.73
CA ALA A 18 0.47 12.75 7.34
C ALA A 18 1.96 13.12 7.29
N HIS A 19 2.84 12.12 7.22
CA HIS A 19 4.29 12.29 7.27
C HIS A 19 4.81 12.58 5.85
N ALA A 20 4.52 13.77 5.33
CA ALA A 20 5.25 14.26 4.17
C ALA A 20 6.76 14.24 4.48
N GLY A 21 7.52 13.45 3.72
CA GLY A 21 8.96 13.35 3.86
C GLY A 21 9.62 14.58 3.27
N SER A 22 10.41 15.30 4.06
CA SER A 22 11.13 16.48 3.61
C SER A 22 12.58 16.46 4.09
N GLY A 23 13.47 17.00 3.27
CA GLY A 23 14.88 17.12 3.62
C GLY A 23 15.61 18.05 2.68
N SER A 24 16.77 18.51 3.14
CA SER A 24 17.53 19.53 2.45
C SER A 24 19.03 19.30 2.54
N THR A 25 19.74 19.72 1.51
CA THR A 25 21.20 19.74 1.47
C THR A 25 21.65 20.77 0.43
N ASP A 26 22.73 21.51 0.70
CA ASP A 26 23.36 22.42 -0.27
C ASP A 26 22.40 23.40 -0.99
N GLY A 27 21.42 23.93 -0.28
CA GLY A 27 20.42 24.84 -0.84
C GLY A 27 19.34 24.17 -1.70
N VAL A 28 19.32 22.84 -1.78
CA VAL A 28 18.26 22.03 -2.38
C VAL A 28 17.36 21.50 -1.28
N THR A 29 16.06 21.68 -1.41
CA THR A 29 15.04 21.10 -0.54
C THR A 29 14.07 20.29 -1.37
N VAL A 30 13.84 19.05 -0.97
CA VAL A 30 12.91 18.13 -1.64
C VAL A 30 11.85 17.69 -0.64
N THR A 31 10.59 17.72 -1.07
CA THR A 31 9.46 17.24 -0.30
C THR A 31 8.65 16.24 -1.13
N VAL A 32 8.32 15.10 -0.52
CA VAL A 32 7.46 14.06 -1.08
C VAL A 32 6.30 13.86 -0.11
N PRO A 33 5.06 14.20 -0.49
CA PRO A 33 3.91 13.98 0.38
C PRO A 33 3.59 12.50 0.50
N ASP A 34 2.86 12.15 1.57
CA ASP A 34 2.26 10.82 1.68
C ASP A 34 1.31 10.56 0.51
N VAL A 35 1.30 9.32 0.04
CA VAL A 35 0.50 8.91 -1.10
C VAL A 35 -0.67 8.08 -0.61
N LEU A 36 -1.89 8.54 -0.89
CA LEU A 36 -3.09 7.73 -0.73
C LEU A 36 -3.55 7.25 -2.10
N PHE A 37 -3.43 5.95 -2.34
CA PHE A 37 -3.97 5.35 -3.55
C PHE A 37 -5.50 5.39 -3.52
N ALA A 38 -6.07 6.35 -4.26
CA ALA A 38 -7.51 6.49 -4.43
C ALA A 38 -8.12 5.36 -5.27
N ASN A 39 -7.32 4.63 -6.04
CA ASN A 39 -7.74 3.48 -6.83
C ASN A 39 -6.58 2.48 -6.99
N TYR A 40 -6.77 1.45 -7.81
CA TYR A 40 -5.77 0.40 -8.03
C TYR A 40 -4.95 0.61 -9.31
N GLU A 41 -4.98 1.82 -9.86
CA GLU A 41 -4.15 2.23 -10.97
C GLU A 41 -2.88 2.89 -10.44
N CYS A 42 -1.84 2.92 -11.27
CA CYS A 42 -0.64 3.65 -10.89
C CYS A 42 -0.96 5.14 -10.85
N GLN A 43 -0.49 5.81 -9.80
CA GLN A 43 -0.74 7.23 -9.56
C GLN A 43 0.60 7.95 -9.51
N SER A 44 0.59 9.20 -9.97
CA SER A 44 1.73 10.10 -9.86
C SER A 44 1.73 10.75 -8.49
N ALA A 45 2.75 10.45 -7.68
CA ALA A 45 3.03 11.18 -6.45
C ALA A 45 3.84 12.44 -6.80
N PRO A 46 3.40 13.64 -6.40
CA PRO A 46 4.14 14.85 -6.71
C PRO A 46 5.44 14.90 -5.92
N VAL A 47 6.51 15.37 -6.54
CA VAL A 47 7.79 15.67 -5.89
C VAL A 47 8.02 17.15 -5.98
N GLU A 48 8.02 17.83 -4.85
CA GLU A 48 8.25 19.27 -4.78
C GLU A 48 9.74 19.54 -4.55
N LEU A 49 10.31 20.32 -5.46
CA LEU A 49 11.70 20.75 -5.41
C LEU A 49 11.74 22.26 -5.21
N THR A 50 12.53 22.71 -4.23
CA THR A 50 12.91 24.11 -4.07
C THR A 50 14.43 24.21 -4.04
N VAL A 51 15.00 25.08 -4.87
CA VAL A 51 16.42 25.34 -4.97
C VAL A 51 16.67 26.81 -4.65
N SER A 52 17.55 27.05 -3.68
CA SER A 52 17.91 28.36 -3.14
C SER A 52 19.42 28.58 -3.28
N VAL A 53 19.90 28.58 -4.53
CA VAL A 53 21.31 28.82 -4.88
C VAL A 53 21.45 30.13 -5.66
N SER A 54 22.66 30.68 -5.74
CA SER A 54 22.92 31.91 -6.49
C SER A 54 22.57 31.76 -7.98
N ALA A 55 22.10 32.85 -8.62
CA ALA A 55 21.49 32.87 -9.95
C ALA A 55 22.26 32.17 -11.08
N LEU A 56 23.59 32.05 -10.98
CA LEU A 56 24.43 31.45 -12.01
C LEU A 56 24.91 30.03 -11.68
N ILE A 57 24.56 29.48 -10.52
CA ILE A 57 25.00 28.15 -10.10
C ILE A 57 24.15 27.08 -10.78
N PRO A 58 24.75 26.19 -11.60
CA PRO A 58 24.04 25.06 -12.18
C PRO A 58 23.81 23.98 -11.14
N TRP A 59 22.69 23.28 -11.28
CA TRP A 59 22.32 22.19 -10.38
C TRP A 59 21.55 21.09 -11.12
N ALA A 60 21.63 19.89 -10.56
CA ALA A 60 20.87 18.72 -10.97
C ALA A 60 20.40 17.95 -9.73
N VAL A 61 19.16 17.47 -9.75
CA VAL A 61 18.57 16.71 -8.64
C VAL A 61 17.87 15.50 -9.21
N GLY A 62 18.28 14.31 -8.79
CA GLY A 62 17.57 13.06 -9.03
C GLY A 62 16.84 12.62 -7.76
N VAL A 63 15.57 12.25 -7.89
CA VAL A 63 14.77 11.68 -6.81
C VAL A 63 14.29 10.32 -7.26
N SER A 64 14.60 9.29 -6.49
CA SER A 64 14.19 7.91 -6.76
C SER A 64 13.48 7.36 -5.53
N ALA A 65 12.46 6.52 -5.71
CA ALA A 65 11.70 5.98 -4.59
C ALA A 65 11.46 4.49 -4.70
N ALA A 66 11.40 3.83 -3.54
CA ALA A 66 11.05 2.42 -3.41
C ALA A 66 10.43 2.14 -2.03
N PRO A 67 9.66 1.05 -1.89
CA PRO A 67 9.34 0.47 -0.59
C PRO A 67 10.62 0.24 0.22
N THR A 68 10.57 0.52 1.52
CA THR A 68 11.75 0.37 2.38
C THR A 68 12.28 -1.08 2.32
N GLY A 69 13.56 -1.23 1.98
CA GLY A 69 14.23 -2.53 1.84
C GLY A 69 14.09 -3.20 0.46
N THR A 70 13.50 -2.51 -0.53
CA THR A 70 13.42 -2.99 -1.92
C THR A 70 14.29 -2.16 -2.87
N LYS A 71 14.41 -2.61 -4.13
CA LYS A 71 15.15 -1.88 -5.17
C LYS A 71 14.28 -0.77 -5.76
N GLN A 72 14.95 0.23 -6.36
CA GLN A 72 14.35 1.36 -7.04
C GLN A 72 13.26 0.95 -8.05
N LEU A 73 12.11 1.61 -7.98
CA LEU A 73 10.97 1.38 -8.88
C LEU A 73 10.80 2.52 -9.89
N ASP A 74 10.96 3.76 -9.44
CA ASP A 74 10.83 4.92 -10.31
C ASP A 74 11.75 6.08 -9.89
N ALA A 75 11.98 7.01 -10.82
CA ALA A 75 12.73 8.22 -10.57
C ALA A 75 12.28 9.41 -11.43
N VAL A 76 12.45 10.59 -10.85
CA VAL A 76 12.31 11.88 -11.52
C VAL A 76 13.61 12.66 -11.39
N ALA A 77 13.95 13.44 -12.41
CA ALA A 77 15.12 14.29 -12.40
C ALA A 77 14.77 15.73 -12.77
N PHE A 78 15.50 16.66 -12.16
CA PHE A 78 15.40 18.08 -12.38
C PHE A 78 16.79 18.64 -12.67
N THR A 79 16.86 19.64 -13.53
CA THR A 79 18.10 20.36 -13.80
C THR A 79 17.78 21.83 -14.01
N GLY A 80 18.68 22.71 -13.60
CA GLY A 80 18.50 24.13 -13.81
C GLY A 80 19.72 24.95 -13.42
N GLN A 81 19.50 26.25 -13.35
CA GLN A 81 20.48 27.23 -12.94
C GLN A 81 19.81 28.30 -12.09
N GLY A 82 20.45 28.69 -11.00
CA GLY A 82 19.89 29.68 -10.08
C GLY A 82 18.73 29.16 -9.22
N PRO A 83 18.02 30.04 -8.50
CA PRO A 83 16.93 29.65 -7.63
C PRO A 83 15.70 29.22 -8.44
N MET A 84 15.01 28.18 -7.99
CA MET A 84 13.85 27.61 -8.69
C MET A 84 12.92 26.86 -7.72
N SER A 85 11.63 26.85 -8.05
CA SER A 85 10.67 25.87 -7.53
C SER A 85 10.07 25.08 -8.68
N ALA A 86 10.01 23.76 -8.55
CA ALA A 86 9.48 22.86 -9.57
C ALA A 86 8.73 21.69 -8.92
N THR A 87 7.78 21.13 -9.67
CA THR A 87 7.06 19.93 -9.27
C THR A 87 7.26 18.85 -10.33
N GLY A 88 7.78 17.71 -9.89
CA GLY A 88 7.91 16.50 -10.70
C GLY A 88 6.91 15.44 -10.25
N SER A 89 7.01 14.25 -10.81
CA SER A 89 6.11 13.15 -10.48
C SER A 89 6.85 11.82 -10.45
N LEU A 90 6.61 11.06 -9.39
CA LEU A 90 6.98 9.64 -9.28
C LEU A 90 5.76 8.80 -9.59
N LEU A 91 5.82 7.94 -10.60
CA LEU A 91 4.83 6.93 -10.87
C LEU A 91 4.93 5.83 -9.82
N MET A 92 3.85 5.65 -9.08
CA MET A 92 3.76 4.66 -8.01
C MET A 92 2.59 3.73 -8.29
N CYS A 93 2.78 2.42 -8.21
CA CYS A 93 1.72 1.47 -8.45
C CYS A 93 1.25 0.79 -7.15
N PRO A 94 -0.06 0.56 -6.98
CA PRO A 94 -0.60 -0.18 -5.84
C PRO A 94 -0.08 -1.62 -5.69
N ALA A 95 0.58 -2.19 -6.71
CA ALA A 95 1.25 -3.48 -6.61
C ALA A 95 2.58 -3.40 -5.83
N ASP A 96 3.17 -2.21 -5.74
CA ASP A 96 4.57 -2.04 -5.32
C ASP A 96 4.78 -2.19 -3.81
N SER A 97 3.82 -1.72 -3.00
CA SER A 97 3.55 -2.12 -1.61
C SER A 97 2.63 -1.07 -0.97
N ALA A 98 2.15 -1.31 0.25
CA ALA A 98 1.65 -0.26 1.14
C ALA A 98 2.58 -0.19 2.36
N GLY A 99 2.62 0.96 3.02
CA GLY A 99 3.42 1.20 4.22
C GLY A 99 4.59 2.14 3.96
N SER A 100 5.72 1.88 4.62
CA SER A 100 6.89 2.75 4.59
C SER A 100 7.64 2.70 3.26
N TRP A 101 7.89 3.87 2.70
CA TRP A 101 8.70 4.07 1.52
C TRP A 101 9.88 4.99 1.85
N THR A 102 10.89 4.93 1.01
CA THR A 102 12.07 5.78 1.12
C THR A 102 12.40 6.36 -0.23
N ALA A 103 12.41 7.68 -0.33
CA ALA A 103 12.94 8.40 -1.48
C ALA A 103 14.41 8.72 -1.24
N THR A 104 15.27 8.33 -2.16
CA THR A 104 16.68 8.71 -2.18
C THR A 104 16.85 9.88 -3.14
N VAL A 105 17.37 10.98 -2.61
CA VAL A 105 17.66 12.20 -3.36
C VAL A 105 19.16 12.28 -3.58
N THR A 106 19.58 12.45 -4.83
CA THR A 106 20.94 12.80 -5.20
C THR A 106 20.92 14.20 -5.78
N SER A 107 21.53 15.15 -5.08
CA SER A 107 21.69 16.51 -5.56
C SER A 107 23.13 16.74 -6.01
N ARG A 108 23.28 17.54 -7.06
CA ARG A 108 24.56 18.07 -7.51
C ARG A 108 24.39 19.56 -7.69
N VAL A 109 25.10 20.35 -6.90
CA VAL A 109 25.12 21.81 -6.98
C VAL A 109 26.56 22.20 -7.26
N LEU A 110 26.81 22.81 -8.42
CA LEU A 110 28.17 23.10 -8.91
C LEU A 110 29.03 21.82 -8.98
N LEU A 111 30.01 21.69 -8.06
CA LEU A 111 30.93 20.55 -7.94
C LEU A 111 30.61 19.64 -6.75
N THR A 112 29.69 20.05 -5.87
CA THR A 112 29.30 19.27 -4.69
C THR A 112 28.19 18.31 -5.06
N GLN A 113 28.39 17.03 -4.77
CA GLN A 113 27.35 16.02 -4.86
C GLN A 113 26.98 15.56 -3.45
N SER A 114 25.69 15.60 -3.15
CA SER A 114 25.14 15.22 -1.86
C SER A 114 24.01 14.21 -2.06
N GLN A 115 23.80 13.40 -1.04
CA GLN A 115 22.77 12.38 -1.04
C GLN A 115 22.09 12.32 0.31
N PHE A 116 20.76 12.27 0.30
CA PHE A 116 19.96 12.11 1.51
C PHE A 116 18.72 11.26 1.22
N SER A 117 18.09 10.74 2.27
CA SER A 117 16.91 9.89 2.17
C SER A 117 15.73 10.49 2.93
N LEU A 118 14.56 10.38 2.34
CA LEU A 118 13.29 10.90 2.84
C LEU A 118 12.33 9.73 3.08
N PRO A 119 11.93 9.47 4.33
CA PRO A 119 10.84 8.53 4.59
C PRO A 119 9.50 9.19 4.23
N PHE A 120 8.61 8.42 3.62
CA PHE A 120 7.22 8.82 3.40
C PHE A 120 6.32 7.58 3.45
N GLU A 121 5.02 7.77 3.63
CA GLU A 121 4.06 6.68 3.76
C GLU A 121 3.18 6.55 2.52
N VAL A 122 2.98 5.31 2.08
CA VAL A 122 2.05 4.97 1.01
C VAL A 122 0.90 4.18 1.58
N ARG A 123 -0.26 4.83 1.63
CA ARG A 123 -1.50 4.24 2.12
C ARG A 123 -2.35 3.76 0.95
N LYS A 124 -3.01 2.63 1.16
CA LYS A 124 -4.06 2.14 0.27
C LYS A 124 -5.39 2.34 0.97
N LEU A 125 -6.44 2.61 0.21
CA LEU A 125 -7.79 2.53 0.75
C LEU A 125 -8.02 1.15 1.35
N SER A 126 -8.70 1.12 2.50
CA SER A 126 -9.16 -0.14 3.07
C SER A 126 -10.07 -0.85 2.08
N THR A 127 -10.10 -2.17 2.16
CA THR A 127 -10.91 -2.99 1.25
C THR A 127 -11.92 -3.77 2.05
N SER A 128 -13.04 -4.09 1.42
CA SER A 128 -13.98 -5.10 1.89
C SER A 128 -14.12 -6.18 0.84
N THR A 129 -14.35 -7.41 1.28
CA THR A 129 -14.53 -8.55 0.39
C THR A 129 -15.91 -9.15 0.59
N GLU A 130 -16.62 -9.38 -0.52
CA GLU A 130 -17.92 -10.05 -0.52
C GLU A 130 -17.82 -11.39 -1.25
N LEU A 131 -18.37 -12.46 -0.66
CA LEU A 131 -18.50 -13.74 -1.36
C LEU A 131 -19.78 -13.75 -2.19
N THR A 132 -19.63 -13.92 -3.50
CA THR A 132 -20.76 -13.90 -4.44
C THR A 132 -21.25 -15.30 -4.79
N ARG A 133 -20.39 -16.32 -4.68
CA ARG A 133 -20.79 -17.72 -4.90
C ARG A 133 -19.83 -18.69 -4.22
N VAL A 134 -20.39 -19.63 -3.48
CA VAL A 134 -19.64 -20.79 -2.95
C VAL A 134 -20.36 -22.05 -3.42
N ARG A 135 -19.62 -23.00 -4.01
CA ARG A 135 -20.21 -24.28 -4.47
C ARG A 135 -19.26 -25.46 -4.30
N THR A 136 -19.83 -26.62 -4.02
CA THR A 136 -19.08 -27.88 -3.91
C THR A 136 -18.66 -28.42 -5.27
N THR A 137 -17.47 -29.02 -5.33
CA THR A 137 -16.93 -29.75 -6.49
C THR A 137 -16.08 -30.93 -6.02
N ASP A 138 -15.73 -31.85 -6.94
CA ASP A 138 -14.91 -33.02 -6.63
C ASP A 138 -13.57 -32.66 -5.97
N THR A 139 -12.98 -31.55 -6.41
CA THR A 139 -11.70 -31.02 -5.92
C THR A 139 -11.78 -30.19 -4.63
N GLY A 140 -12.99 -29.83 -4.16
CA GLY A 140 -13.20 -28.95 -3.01
C GLY A 140 -14.29 -27.91 -3.23
N LEU A 141 -14.32 -26.85 -2.41
CA LEU A 141 -15.27 -25.75 -2.59
C LEU A 141 -14.71 -24.71 -3.56
N LYS A 142 -15.41 -24.46 -4.67
CA LYS A 142 -15.14 -23.33 -5.54
C LYS A 142 -15.76 -22.08 -4.92
N VAL A 143 -14.90 -21.15 -4.53
CA VAL A 143 -15.27 -19.85 -3.95
C VAL A 143 -15.07 -18.78 -5.01
N LYS A 144 -16.07 -17.91 -5.16
CA LYS A 144 -16.01 -16.66 -5.91
C LYS A 144 -16.41 -15.52 -4.99
N GLY A 145 -15.72 -14.40 -5.15
CA GLY A 145 -16.05 -13.16 -4.47
C GLY A 145 -15.62 -11.95 -5.28
N THR A 146 -15.95 -10.80 -4.75
CA THR A 146 -15.59 -9.48 -5.28
C THR A 146 -14.95 -8.66 -4.17
N VAL A 147 -14.04 -7.78 -4.55
CA VAL A 147 -13.42 -6.81 -3.63
C VAL A 147 -13.93 -5.44 -3.97
N PHE A 148 -14.16 -4.65 -2.93
CA PHE A 148 -14.46 -3.24 -3.03
C PHE A 148 -13.43 -2.47 -2.21
N ALA A 149 -12.88 -1.40 -2.76
CA ALA A 149 -12.20 -0.39 -1.96
C ALA A 149 -13.24 0.39 -1.14
N GLN A 150 -12.77 1.09 -0.09
CA GLN A 150 -13.60 1.93 0.77
C GLN A 150 -14.43 2.97 0.03
N ASN A 151 -13.95 3.42 -1.14
CA ASN A 151 -14.68 4.36 -2.00
C ASN A 151 -15.74 3.68 -2.90
N GLY A 152 -16.02 2.39 -2.70
CA GLY A 152 -17.03 1.64 -3.44
C GLY A 152 -16.57 1.14 -4.82
N LEU A 153 -15.36 1.46 -5.26
CA LEU A 153 -14.83 0.97 -6.54
C LEU A 153 -14.35 -0.48 -6.43
N VAL A 154 -14.44 -1.22 -7.53
CA VAL A 154 -13.95 -2.59 -7.60
C VAL A 154 -12.44 -2.66 -7.37
N GLY A 155 -12.03 -3.53 -6.44
CA GLY A 155 -10.65 -3.59 -6.00
C GLY A 155 -9.77 -4.49 -6.84
N ARG A 156 -8.64 -3.98 -7.36
CA ARG A 156 -7.63 -4.80 -8.04
C ARG A 156 -6.42 -5.06 -7.12
N ALA A 157 -6.42 -6.19 -6.43
CA ALA A 157 -5.36 -6.54 -5.50
C ALA A 157 -4.85 -7.99 -5.67
N PRO A 158 -3.56 -8.22 -5.38
CA PRO A 158 -3.04 -9.56 -5.18
C PRO A 158 -3.67 -10.17 -3.92
N LEU A 159 -3.83 -11.48 -3.95
CA LEU A 159 -4.50 -12.27 -2.95
C LEU A 159 -3.59 -13.37 -2.43
N THR A 160 -3.56 -13.54 -1.11
CA THR A 160 -2.95 -14.72 -0.50
C THR A 160 -4.02 -15.58 0.16
N ILE A 161 -4.07 -16.85 -0.21
CA ILE A 161 -5.04 -17.80 0.33
C ILE A 161 -4.31 -18.65 1.36
N ARG A 162 -4.73 -18.61 2.62
CA ARG A 162 -4.19 -19.46 3.69
C ARG A 162 -5.23 -20.46 4.13
N GLY A 163 -4.83 -21.71 4.35
CA GLY A 163 -5.68 -22.77 4.87
C GLY A 163 -5.21 -23.22 6.24
N LEU A 164 -6.16 -23.41 7.15
CA LEU A 164 -5.89 -24.03 8.44
C LEU A 164 -5.74 -25.55 8.26
N ARG A 165 -4.55 -26.06 8.58
CA ARG A 165 -4.22 -27.49 8.61
C ARG A 165 -3.88 -27.92 10.04
N LYS A 166 -3.64 -29.23 10.25
CA LYS A 166 -3.30 -29.81 11.56
C LYS A 166 -2.13 -29.08 12.28
N LYS A 167 -1.17 -28.52 11.52
CA LYS A 167 0.01 -27.80 12.04
C LYS A 167 -0.11 -26.27 11.89
N GLY A 168 -1.32 -25.72 11.85
CA GLY A 168 -1.58 -24.27 11.75
C GLY A 168 -1.86 -23.75 10.33
N TRP A 169 -1.83 -22.43 10.17
CA TRP A 169 -2.13 -21.71 8.93
C TRP A 169 -1.00 -21.84 7.90
N ARG A 170 -1.31 -22.37 6.72
CA ARG A 170 -0.37 -22.53 5.61
C ARG A 170 -0.89 -21.86 4.36
N THR A 171 0.01 -21.23 3.59
CA THR A 171 -0.35 -20.69 2.27
C THR A 171 -0.75 -21.83 1.34
N LEU A 172 -1.95 -21.74 0.77
CA LEU A 172 -2.49 -22.67 -0.22
C LEU A 172 -2.21 -22.20 -1.65
N GLY A 173 -2.05 -20.89 -1.84
CA GLY A 173 -1.69 -20.30 -3.12
C GLY A 173 -1.87 -18.79 -3.14
N HIS A 174 -1.52 -18.21 -4.28
CA HIS A 174 -1.70 -16.79 -4.58
C HIS A 174 -2.64 -16.65 -5.77
N THR A 175 -3.46 -15.61 -5.77
CA THR A 175 -4.25 -15.22 -6.93
C THR A 175 -4.30 -13.70 -7.02
N ALA A 176 -5.06 -13.16 -7.96
CA ALA A 176 -5.32 -11.73 -8.04
C ALA A 176 -6.75 -11.53 -8.53
N THR A 177 -7.38 -10.46 -8.06
CA THR A 177 -8.66 -10.02 -8.61
C THR A 177 -8.50 -9.61 -10.08
N ARG A 178 -9.52 -9.90 -10.87
CA ARG A 178 -9.65 -9.42 -12.25
C ARG A 178 -9.93 -7.92 -12.29
N LYS A 179 -9.98 -7.32 -13.49
CA LYS A 179 -10.39 -5.91 -13.69
C LYS A 179 -11.74 -5.58 -13.04
N SER A 180 -12.65 -6.56 -12.94
CA SER A 180 -13.95 -6.40 -12.28
C SER A 180 -13.91 -6.56 -10.75
N GLY A 181 -12.74 -6.63 -10.13
CA GLY A 181 -12.58 -6.93 -8.71
C GLY A 181 -12.91 -8.37 -8.32
N SER A 182 -13.33 -9.20 -9.27
CA SER A 182 -13.69 -10.59 -9.01
C SER A 182 -12.47 -11.48 -8.82
N PHE A 183 -12.55 -12.37 -7.84
CA PHE A 183 -11.56 -13.43 -7.62
C PHE A 183 -12.25 -14.79 -7.54
N ARG A 184 -11.45 -15.84 -7.78
CA ARG A 184 -11.91 -17.22 -7.65
C ARG A 184 -10.78 -18.08 -7.12
N PHE A 185 -11.11 -19.02 -6.24
CA PHE A 185 -10.18 -20.04 -5.83
C PHE A 185 -10.89 -21.33 -5.46
N VAL A 186 -10.10 -22.41 -5.31
CA VAL A 186 -10.58 -23.68 -4.81
C VAL A 186 -10.09 -23.83 -3.38
N TRP A 187 -11.03 -23.90 -2.44
CA TRP A 187 -10.75 -24.32 -1.08
C TRP A 187 -10.62 -25.86 -1.07
N PRO A 188 -9.40 -26.40 -0.85
CA PRO A 188 -9.17 -27.83 -0.85
C PRO A 188 -9.83 -28.51 0.35
N LYS A 189 -10.37 -29.72 0.14
CA LYS A 189 -11.07 -30.50 1.18
C LYS A 189 -10.25 -30.69 2.46
N SER A 190 -8.93 -30.73 2.34
CA SER A 190 -7.99 -30.92 3.45
C SER A 190 -7.85 -29.73 4.41
N ALA A 191 -8.29 -28.53 4.03
CA ALA A 191 -8.23 -27.35 4.88
C ALA A 191 -9.54 -27.20 5.66
N LYS A 192 -9.45 -27.03 6.99
CA LYS A 192 -10.63 -26.88 7.87
C LYS A 192 -11.25 -25.49 7.81
N SER A 193 -10.44 -24.47 7.54
CA SER A 193 -10.82 -23.07 7.39
C SER A 193 -9.88 -22.43 6.36
N VAL A 194 -10.33 -21.40 5.66
CA VAL A 194 -9.52 -20.63 4.71
C VAL A 194 -9.63 -19.15 5.02
N VAL A 195 -8.49 -18.46 5.08
CA VAL A 195 -8.44 -17.00 5.13
C VAL A 195 -7.96 -16.50 3.77
N VAL A 196 -8.72 -15.57 3.22
CA VAL A 196 -8.37 -14.77 2.06
C VAL A 196 -7.76 -13.47 2.59
N ILE A 197 -6.45 -13.32 2.42
CA ILE A 197 -5.71 -12.14 2.86
C ILE A 197 -5.62 -11.16 1.68
N TYR A 198 -6.17 -9.97 1.90
CA TYR A 198 -6.02 -8.80 1.05
C TYR A 198 -5.09 -7.77 1.71
N PRO A 199 -4.45 -6.89 0.92
CA PRO A 199 -3.75 -5.74 1.50
C PRO A 199 -4.72 -4.83 2.25
N GLY A 200 -4.74 -4.92 3.58
CA GLY A 200 -5.59 -4.11 4.46
C GLY A 200 -6.90 -4.76 4.93
N ASP A 201 -7.20 -6.00 4.53
CA ASP A 201 -8.41 -6.73 4.98
C ASP A 201 -8.17 -8.25 5.00
N ASN A 202 -8.88 -8.98 5.86
CA ASN A 202 -8.83 -10.44 5.96
C ASN A 202 -10.24 -11.01 6.04
N VAL A 203 -10.62 -11.85 5.08
CA VAL A 203 -11.88 -12.60 5.14
C VAL A 203 -11.63 -14.06 5.50
N THR A 204 -12.21 -14.47 6.63
CA THR A 204 -12.10 -15.84 7.14
C THR A 204 -13.34 -16.64 6.76
N LEU A 205 -13.13 -17.78 6.10
CA LEU A 205 -14.15 -18.76 5.74
C LEU A 205 -13.98 -20.00 6.63
N SER A 206 -14.92 -20.20 7.55
CA SER A 206 -14.89 -21.29 8.53
C SER A 206 -15.53 -22.58 8.03
N SER A 207 -15.25 -23.69 8.71
CA SER A 207 -15.88 -25.00 8.46
C SER A 207 -17.41 -24.97 8.54
N GLU A 208 -17.99 -24.03 9.29
CA GLU A 208 -19.44 -23.84 9.39
C GLU A 208 -20.00 -23.26 8.08
N ALA A 209 -19.34 -22.25 7.50
CA ALA A 209 -19.70 -21.72 6.18
C ALA A 209 -19.61 -22.80 5.10
N ARG A 210 -18.64 -23.72 5.24
CA ARG A 210 -18.53 -24.91 4.39
C ARG A 210 -19.68 -25.89 4.59
N ALA A 211 -20.04 -26.19 5.84
CA ALA A 211 -21.12 -27.11 6.17
C ALA A 211 -22.49 -26.61 5.69
N THR A 212 -22.73 -25.29 5.73
CA THR A 212 -23.96 -24.68 5.22
C THR A 212 -24.09 -24.84 3.70
N VAL A 213 -22.97 -24.74 2.97
CA VAL A 213 -22.95 -24.90 1.50
C VAL A 213 -22.96 -26.37 1.08
N GLU A 214 -22.40 -27.28 1.87
CA GLU A 214 -22.47 -28.73 1.57
C GLU A 214 -23.86 -29.32 1.84
N LYS A 215 -24.72 -28.64 2.62
CA LYS A 215 -26.10 -29.05 2.91
C LYS A 215 -27.16 -28.45 1.98
N ALA A 216 -26.80 -27.41 1.21
CA ALA A 216 -27.68 -26.71 0.27
C ALA A 216 -27.53 -27.25 -1.15
#